data_AF-A0A3B6EA50-F1
#
_entry.id   AF-A0A3B6EA50-F1
#
_cell.length_a   1.000
_cell.length_b   1.000
_cell.length_c   1.000
_cell.angle_alpha   90.00
_cell.angle_beta   90.00
_cell.angle_gamma   90.00
#
_symmetry.space_group_name_H-M   'P 1'
#
loop_
_entity.id
_entity.type
_entity.pdbx_description
1 polymer ?
#
loop_
_entity_poly.entity_id
_entity_poly.type
_entity_poly.pdbx_seq_one_letter_code
_entity_poly.pdbx_strand_id
1 'polypeptide(L)'
;MTNVEVELDCQVLVNALRSPEADLAWEGILFREIRTFAQLNFNRINFSFAPRACNHLAHALAAFGARRQIIQEVWSEDLPNDVNVRSASNLAGPG
;
A
#
# COMPACT_ATOMS: atom_id res chain seq x y z
N MET A 1 -1.91 -5.41 21.05
CA MET A 1 -1.47 -4.32 20.15
C MET A 1 -0.17 -4.72 19.48
N THR A 2 -0.08 -4.50 18.17
CA THR A 2 0.91 -5.14 17.27
C THR A 2 1.99 -4.14 16.84
N ASN A 3 3.19 -4.65 16.52
CA ASN A 3 4.26 -3.88 15.88
C ASN A 3 4.22 -4.15 14.38
N VAL A 4 4.16 -3.10 13.56
CA VAL A 4 3.95 -3.20 12.11
C VAL A 4 5.09 -2.51 11.36
N GLU A 5 5.62 -3.17 10.33
CA GLU A 5 6.53 -2.61 9.33
C GLU A 5 5.76 -2.56 8.00
N VAL A 6 5.74 -1.40 7.35
CA VAL A 6 5.09 -1.18 6.06
C VAL A 6 6.14 -0.77 5.04
N GLU A 7 6.40 -1.66 4.09
CA GLU A 7 7.34 -1.42 2.99
C GLU A 7 6.62 -0.81 1.77
N LEU A 8 7.21 0.24 1.21
CA LEU A 8 6.65 1.03 0.11
C LEU A 8 7.73 1.25 -0.95
N ASP A 9 7.36 1.22 -2.23
CA ASP A 9 8.26 1.50 -3.35
C ASP A 9 8.22 2.96 -3.83
N CYS A 10 7.51 3.83 -3.11
CA CYS A 10 7.43 5.26 -3.36
C CYS A 10 8.15 6.05 -2.24
N GLN A 11 9.37 6.50 -2.52
CA GLN A 11 10.18 7.25 -1.54
C GLN A 11 9.50 8.56 -1.07
N VAL A 12 8.80 9.24 -1.97
CA VAL A 12 8.07 10.48 -1.64
C VAL A 12 6.99 10.20 -0.60
N LEU A 13 6.23 9.11 -0.78
CA LEU A 13 5.20 8.68 0.15
C LEU A 13 5.79 8.23 1.49
N VAL A 14 6.90 7.48 1.49
CA VAL A 14 7.60 7.10 2.73
C VAL A 14 7.98 8.33 3.54
N ASN A 15 8.54 9.35 2.89
CA ASN A 15 8.91 10.60 3.56
C ASN A 15 7.68 11.31 4.12
N ALA A 16 6.61 11.44 3.32
CA ALA A 16 5.35 12.04 3.76
C ALA A 16 4.67 11.29 4.93
N LEU A 17 4.88 9.98 5.05
CA LEU A 17 4.32 9.19 6.16
C LEU A 17 5.20 9.18 7.42
N ARG A 18 6.47 9.57 7.30
CA ARG A 18 7.39 9.66 8.44
C ARG A 18 7.34 11.01 9.13
N SER A 19 6.82 12.04 8.47
CA SER A 19 6.91 13.41 8.97
C SER A 19 5.84 14.34 8.36
N PRO A 20 5.51 15.47 8.99
CA PRO A 20 4.36 16.30 8.63
C PRO A 20 4.63 17.36 7.54
N GLU A 21 5.82 17.40 6.93
CA GLU A 21 6.21 18.46 5.98
C GLU A 21 5.37 18.43 4.70
N ALA A 22 4.79 17.27 4.37
CA ALA A 22 3.90 17.10 3.22
C ALA A 22 2.42 17.36 3.54
N ASP A 23 2.06 17.76 4.78
CA ASP A 23 0.66 17.91 5.18
C ASP A 23 -0.07 19.05 4.46
N LEU A 24 0.69 20.02 3.93
CA LEU A 24 0.16 21.14 3.14
C LEU A 24 0.17 20.85 1.63
N ALA A 25 0.61 19.67 1.19
CA ALA A 25 0.52 19.26 -0.20
C ALA A 25 -0.95 18.97 -0.60
N TRP A 26 -1.21 18.86 -1.90
CA TRP A 26 -2.54 18.53 -2.43
C TRP A 26 -3.11 17.25 -1.81
N GLU A 27 -2.27 16.23 -1.64
CA GLU A 27 -2.60 14.95 -1.01
C GLU A 27 -2.35 14.92 0.51
N GLY A 28 -1.97 16.05 1.13
CA GLY A 28 -1.48 16.11 2.52
C GLY A 28 -2.46 15.58 3.56
N ILE A 29 -3.76 15.73 3.30
CA ILE A 29 -4.82 15.18 4.17
C ILE A 29 -4.74 13.65 4.27
N LEU A 30 -4.45 12.95 3.16
CA LEU A 30 -4.35 11.50 3.12
C LEU A 30 -3.15 11.02 3.94
N PHE A 31 -2.01 11.70 3.83
CA PHE A 31 -0.82 11.37 4.62
C PHE A 31 -1.10 11.50 6.11
N ARG A 32 -1.78 12.59 6.51
CA ARG A 32 -2.18 12.80 7.91
C ARG A 32 -3.15 11.74 8.42
N GLU A 33 -4.14 11.37 7.63
CA GLU A 33 -5.10 10.33 7.99
C GLU A 33 -4.44 8.97 8.16
N ILE A 34 -3.55 8.57 7.24
CA ILE A 34 -2.80 7.30 7.33
C ILE A 34 -1.97 7.26 8.61
N ARG A 35 -1.21 8.32 8.91
CA ARG A 35 -0.39 8.39 10.14
C ARG A 35 -1.26 8.34 11.39
N THR A 36 -2.38 9.08 11.40
CA THR A 36 -3.31 9.12 12.55
C THR A 36 -3.93 7.75 12.79
N PHE A 37 -4.45 7.11 11.73
CA PHE A 37 -4.99 5.75 11.80
C PHE A 37 -3.95 4.78 12.36
N ALA A 38 -2.73 4.81 11.85
CA ALA A 38 -1.69 3.91 12.30
C ALA A 38 -1.30 4.11 13.77
N GLN A 39 -1.17 5.36 14.21
CA GLN A 39 -0.85 5.70 15.61
C GLN A 39 -1.96 5.29 16.58
N LEU A 40 -3.23 5.34 16.15
CA LEU A 40 -4.36 4.94 16.98
C LEU A 40 -4.50 3.41 17.11
N ASN A 41 -4.07 2.65 16.11
CA ASN A 41 -4.34 1.21 16.04
C ASN A 41 -3.13 0.32 16.36
N PHE A 42 -1.90 0.84 16.27
CA PHE A 42 -0.67 0.06 16.46
C PHE A 42 0.20 0.62 17.58
N ASN A 43 0.91 -0.26 18.29
CA ASN A 43 1.87 0.15 19.33
C ASN A 43 3.10 0.81 18.71
N ARG A 44 3.56 0.22 17.59
CA ARG A 44 4.68 0.72 16.81
C ARG A 44 4.35 0.50 15.35
N ILE A 45 4.54 1.54 14.57
CA ILE A 45 4.51 1.48 13.12
C ILE A 45 5.79 2.09 12.57
N ASN A 46 6.36 1.47 11.55
CA ASN A 46 7.44 2.04 10.78
C ASN A 46 7.12 1.87 9.29
N PHE A 47 7.33 2.94 8.54
CA PHE A 47 7.21 2.94 7.09
C PHE A 47 8.62 2.91 6.52
N SER A 48 8.94 2.04 5.57
CA SER A 48 10.27 1.98 4.97
C SER A 48 10.22 1.89 3.46
N PHE A 49 11.29 2.34 2.82
CA PHE A 49 11.43 2.23 1.38
C PHE A 49 11.99 0.86 1.02
N ALA A 50 11.32 0.18 0.09
CA ALA A 50 11.81 -1.02 -0.56
C ALA A 50 11.86 -0.79 -2.08
N PRO A 51 12.93 -1.20 -2.79
CA PRO A 51 12.96 -1.12 -4.24
C PRO A 51 11.75 -1.81 -4.85
N ARG A 52 11.24 -1.32 -5.98
CA ARG A 52 10.07 -1.93 -6.66
C ARG A 52 10.26 -3.41 -7.01
N ALA A 53 11.50 -3.84 -7.19
CA ALA A 53 11.86 -5.25 -7.36
C ALA A 53 11.50 -6.13 -6.14
N CYS A 54 11.44 -5.55 -4.95
CA CYS A 54 11.01 -6.22 -3.72
C CYS A 54 9.50 -6.11 -3.50
N ASN A 55 8.82 -5.17 -4.18
CA ASN A 55 7.39 -4.89 -4.04
C ASN A 55 6.55 -5.28 -5.28
N HIS A 56 7.03 -6.25 -6.07
CA HIS A 56 6.38 -6.67 -7.32
C HIS A 56 4.92 -7.08 -7.13
N LEU A 57 4.61 -7.78 -6.04
CA LEU A 57 3.28 -8.30 -5.82
C LEU A 57 2.27 -7.18 -5.55
N ALA A 58 2.59 -6.24 -4.65
CA ALA A 58 1.72 -5.10 -4.38
C ALA A 58 1.53 -4.25 -5.64
N HIS A 59 2.60 -4.08 -6.43
CA HIS A 59 2.52 -3.39 -7.71
C HIS A 59 1.57 -4.09 -8.70
N ALA A 60 1.67 -5.41 -8.85
CA ALA A 60 0.80 -6.19 -9.73
C ALA A 60 -0.67 -6.14 -9.28
N LEU A 61 -0.92 -6.23 -7.97
CA LEU A 61 -2.26 -6.10 -7.38
C LEU A 61 -2.85 -4.71 -7.61
N ALA A 62 -2.08 -3.64 -7.41
CA ALA A 62 -2.52 -2.28 -7.65
C ALA A 62 -2.85 -2.06 -9.14
N ALA A 63 -2.01 -2.57 -10.05
CA ALA A 63 -2.25 -2.49 -11.50
C ALA A 63 -3.49 -3.29 -11.92
N PHE A 64 -3.70 -4.47 -11.33
CA PHE A 64 -4.89 -5.27 -11.57
C PHE A 64 -6.17 -4.55 -11.12
N GLY A 65 -6.16 -3.97 -9.92
CA GLY A 65 -7.27 -3.19 -9.38
C GLY A 65 -7.57 -1.95 -10.23
N ALA A 66 -6.55 -1.16 -10.58
CA ALA A 66 -6.71 0.06 -11.38
C ALA A 66 -7.28 -0.21 -12.80
N ARG A 67 -7.03 -1.39 -13.36
CA ARG A 67 -7.57 -1.78 -14.68
C ARG A 67 -9.03 -2.20 -14.63
N ARG A 68 -9.56 -2.55 -13.45
CA ARG A 68 -10.97 -2.89 -13.30
C ARG A 68 -11.76 -1.62 -12.99
N GLN A 69 -12.65 -1.21 -13.89
CA GLN A 69 -13.65 -0.16 -13.65
C GLN A 69 -14.72 -0.67 -12.68
N ILE A 70 -14.33 -1.08 -11.48
CA ILE A 70 -15.30 -1.48 -10.47
C ILE A 70 -15.66 -0.23 -9.69
N ILE A 71 -16.83 0.30 -10.04
CA ILE A 71 -17.37 1.58 -9.57
C ILE A 71 -17.58 1.55 -8.04
N GLN A 72 -17.70 0.38 -7.43
CA GLN A 72 -17.82 0.21 -5.99
C GLN A 72 -17.59 -1.27 -5.60
N GLU A 73 -16.43 -1.63 -5.04
CA GLU A 73 -16.34 -2.88 -4.28
C GLU A 73 -16.67 -2.59 -2.82
N VAL A 74 -17.86 -3.02 -2.41
CA VAL A 74 -18.07 -3.40 -1.02
C VAL A 74 -17.20 -4.63 -0.82
N TRP A 75 -16.17 -4.54 0.02
CA TRP A 75 -15.37 -5.70 0.43
C TRP A 75 -16.25 -6.60 1.29
N SER A 76 -17.09 -7.42 0.66
CA SER A 76 -17.73 -8.54 1.32
C SER A 76 -16.64 -9.59 1.53
N GLU A 77 -16.16 -9.66 2.76
CA GLU A 77 -15.14 -10.56 3.28
C GLU A 77 -15.13 -11.92 2.59
N ASP A 78 -14.19 -12.09 1.67
CA ASP A 78 -13.44 -13.32 1.45
C ASP A 78 -12.11 -12.90 0.80
N LEU A 79 -11.02 -12.96 1.58
CA LEU A 79 -9.68 -12.68 1.06
C LEU A 79 -9.43 -13.61 -0.15
N PRO A 80 -8.93 -13.09 -1.28
CA PRO A 80 -8.66 -13.92 -2.44
C PRO A 80 -7.60 -14.97 -2.06
N ASN A 81 -7.94 -16.24 -2.33
CA ASN A 81 -7.05 -17.38 -2.12
C ASN A 81 -5.65 -17.09 -2.70
N ASP A 82 -4.61 -17.19 -1.87
CA ASP A 82 -3.21 -16.79 -2.15
C ASP A 82 -2.64 -17.32 -3.48
N VAL A 83 -3.23 -18.40 -4.00
CA VAL A 83 -2.87 -19.03 -5.28
C VAL A 83 -3.12 -18.09 -6.47
N ASN A 84 -4.20 -17.31 -6.49
CA ASN A 84 -4.50 -16.40 -7.61
C ASN A 84 -3.54 -15.20 -7.65
N VAL A 85 -3.10 -14.76 -6.47
CA VAL A 85 -2.16 -13.65 -6.26
C VAL A 85 -0.76 -14.01 -6.80
N ARG A 86 -0.33 -15.27 -6.64
CA ARG A 86 0.91 -15.80 -7.22
C ARG A 86 0.85 -15.92 -8.74
N SER A 87 -0.28 -16.36 -9.29
CA SER A 87 -0.47 -16.47 -10.75
C SER A 87 -0.42 -15.11 -11.45
N ALA A 88 -0.98 -14.06 -10.84
CA ALA A 88 -0.93 -12.69 -11.37
C ALA A 88 0.50 -12.11 -11.42
N SER A 89 1.37 -12.49 -10.46
CA SER A 89 2.78 -12.07 -10.46
C SER A 89 3.58 -12.69 -11.61
N ASN A 90 3.31 -13.96 -11.94
CA ASN A 90 3.99 -14.66 -13.05
C ASN A 90 3.59 -14.13 -14.42
N LEU A 91 2.37 -13.59 -14.57
CA LEU A 91 1.87 -12.99 -15.80
C LEU A 91 2.33 -11.53 -16.01
N ALA A 92 2.95 -10.92 -14.98
CA ALA A 92 3.44 -9.55 -15.03
C ALA A 92 4.96 -9.43 -15.31
N GLY A 93 5.65 -10.55 -15.55
CA GLY A 93 7.01 -10.56 -16.08
C GLY A 93 7.06 -10.11 -17.55
N PRO A 94 8.20 -9.58 -18.04
CA PRO A 94 8.29 -9.15 -19.43
C PRO A 94 8.26 -10.38 -20.34
N GLY A 95 7.25 -10.46 -21.21
CA GLY A 95 7.29 -11.26 -22.43
C GLY A 95 8.01 -10.52 -23.55
#